data_AF-A0A974AN24-F1
#
_entry.id   AF-A0A974AN24-F1
#
_cell.length_a   1.000
_cell.length_b   1.000
_cell.length_c   1.000
_cell.angle_alpha   90.00
_cell.angle_beta   90.00
_cell.angle_gamma   90.00
#
_symmetry.space_group_name_H-M   'P 1'
#
loop_
_entity.id
_entity.type
_entity.pdbx_description
1 polymer ?
#
loop_
_entity_poly.entity_id
_entity_poly.type
_entity_poly.pdbx_seq_one_letter_code
_entity_poly.pdbx_strand_id
1 'polypeptide(L)' 'MKLVKRLILGSAAALFAVGGAQAADLPLKAKAVEYVKVCSLYGAGFYYIPGTDTCIKLGGYLRAE' A
#
# COMPACT_ATOMS: atom_id res chain seq x y z
N MET A 1 -3.98 50.64 -17.81
CA MET A 1 -3.10 49.47 -18.05
C MET A 1 -2.35 48.92 -16.82
N LYS A 2 -2.28 49.64 -15.68
CA LYS A 2 -1.56 49.16 -14.47
C LYS A 2 -2.27 48.01 -13.72
N LEU A 3 -3.60 47.98 -13.75
CA LEU A 3 -4.42 46.98 -13.07
C LEU A 3 -4.30 45.58 -13.71
N VAL A 4 -4.35 45.52 -15.04
CA VAL A 4 -4.22 44.27 -15.81
C VAL A 4 -2.85 43.61 -15.58
N LYS A 5 -1.78 44.42 -15.54
CA LYS A 5 -0.41 43.91 -15.29
C LYS A 5 -0.25 43.33 -13.88
N ARG A 6 -0.97 43.86 -12.88
CA ARG A 6 -0.97 43.31 -11.52
C ARG A 6 -1.82 42.05 -11.39
N LEU A 7 -2.93 41.96 -12.13
CA LEU A 7 -3.79 40.77 -12.16
C LEU A 7 -3.08 39.57 -12.79
N ILE A 8 -2.36 39.78 -13.89
CA ILE A 8 -1.58 38.72 -14.54
C ILE A 8 -0.45 38.24 -13.63
N LEU A 9 0.24 39.16 -12.95
CA LEU A 9 1.34 38.79 -12.05
C LEU A 9 0.85 38.06 -10.79
N GLY A 10 -0.33 38.43 -10.25
CA GLY A 10 -0.94 37.74 -9.12
C GLY A 10 -1.45 36.34 -9.47
N SER A 11 -1.96 36.14 -10.69
CA SER A 11 -2.48 34.84 -11.14
C SER A 11 -1.38 33.79 -11.35
N ALA A 12 -0.18 34.19 -11.79
CA ALA A 12 0.95 33.26 -11.92
C ALA A 12 1.40 32.69 -10.57
N ALA A 13 1.45 33.50 -9.51
CA ALA A 13 1.84 33.05 -8.17
C ALA A 13 0.85 32.05 -7.56
N ALA A 14 -0.44 32.19 -7.85
CA ALA A 14 -1.48 31.28 -7.36
C ALA A 14 -1.39 29.88 -7.98
N LEU A 15 -0.93 29.76 -9.23
CA LEU A 15 -0.78 28.48 -9.92
C LEU A 15 0.40 27.66 -9.37
N PHE A 16 1.47 28.30 -8.89
CA PHE A 16 2.59 27.60 -8.27
C PHE A 16 2.31 27.13 -6.83
N ALA A 17 1.38 27.78 -6.11
CA ALA A 17 1.00 27.39 -4.74
C ALA A 17 0.17 26.10 -4.66
N VAL A 18 -0.44 25.66 -5.77
CA VAL A 18 -1.25 24.43 -5.86
C VAL A 18 -0.42 23.24 -6.41
N GLY A 19 0.83 23.48 -6.80
CA GLY A 19 1.74 22.46 -7.33
C GLY A 19 2.46 21.60 -6.28
N GLY A 20 1.92 21.51 -5.06
CA GLY A 20 2.39 20.53 -4.08
C GLY A 20 1.73 19.19 -4.39
N ALA A 21 2.35 18.38 -5.24
CA ALA A 21 2.05 16.95 -5.30
C ALA A 21 2.29 16.39 -3.89
N GLN A 22 1.22 16.26 -3.11
CA GLN A 22 1.23 15.51 -1.88
C GLN A 22 1.45 14.08 -2.35
N ALA A 23 2.70 13.61 -2.35
CA ALA A 23 2.94 12.19 -2.43
C ALA A 23 2.15 11.59 -1.27
N ALA A 24 1.09 10.85 -1.58
CA ALA A 24 0.53 9.93 -0.62
C ALA A 24 1.63 8.91 -0.40
N ASP A 25 2.49 9.16 0.59
CA ASP A 25 3.18 8.09 1.27
C ASP A 25 2.08 7.11 1.64
N LEU A 26 1.94 6.06 0.82
CA LEU A 26 1.30 4.84 1.28
C LEU A 26 1.90 4.62 2.66
N PRO A 27 1.11 4.38 3.71
CA PRO A 27 1.68 3.98 4.96
C PRO A 27 2.38 2.64 4.70
N LEU A 28 3.66 2.67 4.33
CA LEU A 28 4.59 1.56 4.26
C LEU A 28 4.94 1.08 5.67
N LYS A 29 4.01 1.28 6.61
CA LYS A 29 3.94 0.62 7.89
C LYS A 29 3.06 -0.61 7.69
N ALA A 30 3.47 -1.47 6.77
CA ALA A 30 3.17 -2.88 6.91
C ALA A 30 3.76 -3.25 8.27
N LYS A 31 2.90 -3.28 9.30
CA LYS A 31 3.27 -3.82 10.61
C LYS A 31 3.92 -5.17 10.30
N ALA A 32 4.96 -5.53 11.04
CA ALA A 32 5.46 -6.90 11.04
C ALA A 32 4.31 -7.79 11.54
N VAL A 33 3.37 -8.10 10.64
CA VAL A 33 2.32 -9.06 10.88
C VAL A 33 3.08 -10.37 10.84
N GLU A 34 3.00 -11.10 11.91
CA GLU A 34 3.45 -12.48 11.94
C GLU A 34 2.51 -13.25 11.00
N TYR A 35 2.86 -13.24 9.71
CA TYR A 35 1.99 -13.68 8.60
C TYR A 35 1.75 -15.18 8.59
N VAL A 36 2.47 -15.94 9.43
CA VAL A 36 2.49 -17.39 9.36
C VAL A 36 2.25 -17.96 10.75
N LYS A 37 0.98 -17.95 11.17
CA LYS A 37 0.54 -18.66 12.36
C LYS A 37 0.32 -20.13 12.02
N VAL A 38 0.85 -21.03 12.85
CA VAL A 38 0.59 -22.47 12.72
C VAL A 38 -0.88 -22.75 13.03
N CYS A 39 -1.56 -23.49 12.14
CA CYS A 39 -2.92 -23.93 12.38
C CYS A 39 -2.93 -25.16 13.31
N SER A 40 -3.36 -24.96 14.56
CA SER A 40 -3.41 -26.02 15.59
C SER A 40 -4.48 -27.08 15.32
N LEU A 41 -5.49 -26.77 14.50
CA LEU A 41 -6.58 -27.71 14.16
C LEU A 41 -6.10 -28.92 13.34
N TYR A 42 -5.18 -28.69 12.40
CA TYR A 42 -4.69 -29.73 11.48
C TYR A 42 -3.24 -30.16 11.77
N GLY A 43 -2.54 -29.42 12.64
CA GLY A 43 -1.18 -29.75 13.06
C GLY A 43 -0.10 -29.25 12.08
N ALA A 44 1.07 -29.90 12.14
CA ALA A 44 2.26 -29.43 11.42
C ALA A 44 2.04 -29.37 9.89
N GLY A 45 2.53 -28.30 9.27
CA GLY A 45 2.40 -28.05 7.82
C GLY A 45 1.13 -27.33 7.38
N PHE A 46 0.24 -26.97 8.32
CA PHE A 46 -0.91 -26.10 8.07
C PHE A 46 -0.69 -24.73 8.69
N TYR A 47 -1.11 -23.69 7.97
CA TYR A 47 -0.95 -22.29 8.34
C TYR A 47 -2.27 -21.55 8.22
N TYR A 48 -2.48 -20.52 9.04
CA TYR A 48 -3.65 -19.65 8.89
C TYR A 48 -3.44 -18.63 7.77
N ILE A 49 -4.49 -18.37 6.98
CA ILE A 49 -4.51 -17.25 6.05
C ILE A 49 -4.55 -15.95 6.88
N PRO A 50 -3.66 -14.97 6.60
CA PRO A 50 -3.68 -13.69 7.30
C PRO A 50 -5.07 -13.03 7.22
N GLY A 51 -5.67 -12.76 8.39
CA GLY A 51 -6.98 -12.13 8.49
C GLY A 51 -8.17 -13.09 8.52
N THR A 52 -7.96 -14.42 8.51
CA THR A 52 -9.04 -15.42 8.68
C THR A 52 -8.59 -16.57 9.58
N ASP A 53 -9.56 -17.38 10.04
CA ASP A 53 -9.33 -18.64 10.76
C ASP A 53 -9.27 -19.87 9.82
N THR A 54 -9.11 -19.62 8.52
CA THR A 54 -9.04 -20.68 7.51
C THR A 54 -7.62 -21.24 7.44
N CYS A 55 -7.50 -22.56 7.55
CA CYS A 55 -6.23 -23.26 7.48
C CYS A 55 -5.89 -23.69 6.04
N ILE A 56 -4.66 -23.41 5.61
CA ILE A 56 -4.10 -23.79 4.31
C ILE A 56 -2.87 -24.66 4.48
N LYS A 57 -2.66 -25.60 3.55
CA LYS A 57 -1.43 -26.40 3.45
C LYS A 57 -0.71 -26.00 2.17
N LEU A 58 0.50 -25.45 2.32
CA LEU A 58 1.37 -25.13 1.20
C LEU A 58 2.14 -26.39 0.80
N GLY A 59 1.81 -26.96 -0.35
CA GLY A 59 2.49 -28.11 -0.93
C GLY A 59 2.41 -28.05 -2.45
N GLY A 60 3.44 -28.53 -3.11
CA GLY A 60 3.49 -28.68 -4.56
C GLY A 60 3.79 -30.14 -4.93
N TYR A 61 3.37 -30.53 -6.13
CA TYR A 61 3.86 -31.75 -6.77
C TYR A 61 4.85 -31.33 -7.86
N LEU A 62 6.01 -31.97 -7.91
CA LEU A 62 6.96 -31.78 -9.02
C LEU A 62 6.70 -32.86 -10.05
N ARG A 63 6.55 -32.47 -11.31
CA ARG A 63 6.65 -33.39 -12.46
C ARG A 63 7.96 -33.12 -13.17
N ALA A 64 8.79 -34.16 -13.23
CA ALA A 64 9.95 -34.23 -14.09
C ALA A 64 9.62 -35.30 -15.14
N GLU A 65 9.71 -34.92 -16.41
CA GLU A 65 9.60 -35.80 -17.58
C GLU A 65 10.95 -36.45 -17.92
#